data_AF-A0A165N5W8-F1
#
_entry.id   AF-A0A165N5W8-F1
#
_cell.length_a   1.000
_cell.length_b   1.000
_cell.length_c   1.000
_cell.angle_alpha   90.00
_cell.angle_beta   90.00
_cell.angle_gamma   90.00
#
_symmetry.space_group_name_H-M   'P 1'
#
loop_
_entity.id
_entity.type
_entity.pdbx_description
1 polymer ?
#
loop_
_entity_poly.entity_id
_entity_poly.type
_entity_poly.pdbx_seq_one_letter_code
_entity_poly.pdbx_strand_id
1 'polypeptide(L)'
;MQFMTSFLAFIALFYSGILVQAAPVTLNGRNYILAVRNGGDAQTKAAAEVWSAIEKHTMQGEDAKGQKKRGRHLSSGWFETNPQTLPSVKIEDKTSLARVTWGKKGSGKKTLFIDAPISGHADTAHIGKWTDAAVANACLAAIKASMGSGTEFRPGKYSVATPFGHNICLLVTKDSCYANDIEPTNAPAGSKC
;
A
#
# COMPACT_ATOMS: atom_id res chain seq x y z
N MET A 1 51.38 41.42 -7.95
CA MET A 1 51.26 40.82 -6.60
C MET A 1 50.45 39.55 -6.72
N GLN A 2 51.12 38.40 -6.64
CA GLN A 2 50.50 37.12 -6.30
C GLN A 2 50.00 37.19 -4.86
N PHE A 3 48.83 36.62 -4.58
CA PHE A 3 48.66 35.79 -3.38
C PHE A 3 47.94 34.51 -3.76
N MET A 4 48.62 33.42 -3.38
CA MET A 4 48.30 32.02 -3.60
C MET A 4 47.28 31.52 -2.57
N THR A 5 46.78 30.30 -2.85
CA THR A 5 46.33 29.26 -1.91
C THR A 5 45.01 29.45 -1.15
N SER A 6 44.01 28.66 -1.52
CA SER A 6 43.86 27.32 -0.91
C SER A 6 42.74 26.53 -1.60
N PHE A 7 43.14 25.45 -2.26
CA PHE A 7 42.27 24.31 -2.55
C PHE A 7 41.99 23.62 -1.22
N LEU A 8 40.76 23.69 -0.73
CA LEU A 8 40.26 22.73 0.24
C LEU A 8 39.49 21.66 -0.52
N ALA A 9 40.19 20.58 -0.81
CA ALA A 9 39.57 19.30 -1.15
C ALA A 9 38.80 18.82 0.08
N PHE A 10 37.46 18.90 0.03
CA PHE A 10 36.64 18.16 0.98
C PHE A 10 36.44 16.76 0.44
N ILE A 11 37.09 15.79 1.08
CA ILE A 11 36.69 14.39 1.01
C ILE A 11 35.36 14.29 1.75
N ALA A 12 34.26 14.40 1.01
CA ALA A 12 32.97 13.92 1.48
C ALA A 12 32.92 12.42 1.15
N LEU A 13 33.06 11.59 2.19
CA LEU A 13 32.65 10.18 2.14
C LEU A 13 31.14 10.17 1.83
N PHE A 14 30.80 10.06 0.56
CA PHE A 14 29.41 9.86 0.14
C PHE A 14 29.04 8.40 0.41
N TYR A 15 28.58 8.15 1.62
CA TYR A 15 27.55 7.14 1.83
C TYR A 15 26.40 7.47 0.88
N SER A 16 26.07 6.50 0.04
CA SER A 16 25.15 6.53 -1.10
C SER A 16 23.79 7.16 -0.79
N GLY A 17 23.71 8.48 -0.97
CA GLY A 17 22.48 9.26 -0.99
C GLY A 17 22.66 10.45 -1.92
N ILE A 18 21.84 10.53 -2.98
CA ILE A 18 21.90 11.62 -3.96
C ILE A 18 21.34 12.89 -3.32
N LEU A 19 22.15 13.96 -3.28
CA LEU A 19 21.71 15.31 -2.94
C LEU A 19 20.84 15.86 -4.06
N VAL A 20 19.58 16.19 -3.77
CA VAL A 20 18.62 16.68 -4.79
C VAL A 20 18.66 18.20 -4.91
N GLN A 21 18.85 18.93 -3.80
CA GLN A 21 18.97 20.38 -3.84
C GLN A 21 19.80 20.89 -2.66
N ALA A 22 20.75 21.77 -2.98
CA ALA A 22 21.51 22.55 -2.02
C ALA A 22 21.21 24.03 -2.29
N ALA A 23 20.61 24.71 -1.33
CA ALA A 23 20.39 26.15 -1.42
C ALA A 23 21.26 26.87 -0.37
N PRO A 24 21.97 27.94 -0.74
CA PRO A 24 22.65 28.78 0.23
C PRO A 24 21.60 29.53 1.06
N VAL A 25 21.72 29.48 2.38
CA VAL A 25 20.89 30.25 3.32
C VAL A 25 21.80 31.02 4.26
N THR A 26 21.52 32.31 4.46
CA THR A 26 22.24 33.13 5.43
C THR A 26 21.41 33.26 6.71
N LEU A 27 21.98 32.83 7.83
CA LEU A 27 21.38 33.02 9.16
C LEU A 27 22.40 33.74 10.05
N ASN A 28 22.02 34.86 10.65
CA ASN A 28 22.87 35.68 11.54
C ASN A 28 24.26 36.01 10.94
N GLY A 29 24.29 36.38 9.66
CA GLY A 29 25.54 36.75 8.96
C GLY A 29 26.49 35.58 8.68
N ARG A 30 26.06 34.34 8.91
CA ARG A 30 26.80 33.13 8.55
C ARG A 30 26.11 32.40 7.41
N ASN A 31 26.90 31.93 6.46
CA ASN A 31 26.43 31.18 5.29
C ASN A 31 26.33 29.70 5.62
N TYR A 32 25.17 29.11 5.38
CA TYR A 32 24.89 27.68 5.52
C TYR A 32 24.48 27.10 4.16
N ILE A 33 24.81 25.83 3.94
CA ILE A 33 24.21 25.06 2.86
C ILE A 33 23.07 24.24 3.49
N LEU A 34 21.83 24.56 3.13
CA LEU A 34 20.70 23.73 3.49
C LEU A 34 20.66 22.52 2.55
N ALA A 35 21.11 21.37 3.06
CA ALA A 35 20.96 20.09 2.38
C ALA A 35 19.63 19.45 2.82
N VAL A 36 18.60 19.54 1.97
CA VAL A 36 17.33 18.85 2.21
C VAL A 36 17.48 17.40 1.75
N ARG A 37 17.44 16.45 2.70
CA ARG A 37 17.32 15.02 2.37
C ARG A 37 15.86 14.72 2.04
N ASN A 38 15.59 14.23 0.84
CA ASN A 38 14.24 13.81 0.47
C ASN A 38 13.93 12.46 1.14
N GLY A 39 13.38 12.50 2.36
CA GLY A 39 12.92 11.28 3.06
C GLY A 39 11.87 10.50 2.25
N GLY A 40 11.18 11.17 1.33
CA GLY A 40 10.18 10.58 0.44
C GLY A 40 10.72 9.53 -0.52
N ASP A 41 11.97 9.63 -0.97
CA ASP A 41 12.53 8.70 -1.98
C ASP A 41 12.95 7.37 -1.34
N ALA A 42 13.63 7.43 -0.18
CA ALA A 42 14.04 6.22 0.55
C ALA A 42 12.84 5.44 1.08
N GLN A 43 11.84 6.14 1.63
CA GLN A 43 10.60 5.51 2.07
C GLN A 43 9.80 4.95 0.89
N THR A 44 9.71 5.68 -0.23
CA THR A 44 9.02 5.18 -1.42
C THR A 44 9.69 3.93 -1.98
N LYS A 45 11.03 3.90 -2.01
CA LYS A 45 11.78 2.71 -2.40
C LYS A 45 11.53 1.54 -1.45
N ALA A 46 11.64 1.76 -0.14
CA ALA A 46 11.39 0.71 0.85
C ALA A 46 9.96 0.16 0.76
N ALA A 47 8.97 1.03 0.55
CA ALA A 47 7.58 0.62 0.35
C ALA A 47 7.39 -0.20 -0.93
N ALA A 48 8.07 0.18 -2.02
CA ALA A 48 8.04 -0.57 -3.27
C ALA A 48 8.69 -1.95 -3.13
N GLU A 49 9.77 -2.08 -2.36
CA GLU A 49 10.42 -3.37 -2.07
C GLU A 49 9.48 -4.30 -1.28
N VAL A 50 8.79 -3.78 -0.26
CA VAL A 50 7.77 -4.55 0.49
C VAL A 50 6.60 -4.94 -0.42
N TRP A 51 6.11 -4.01 -1.25
CA TRP A 51 5.04 -4.31 -2.20
C TRP A 51 5.46 -5.40 -3.18
N SER A 52 6.63 -5.30 -3.79
CA SER A 52 7.14 -6.30 -4.75
C SER A 52 7.18 -7.71 -4.15
N ALA A 53 7.51 -7.83 -2.86
CA ALA A 53 7.54 -9.11 -2.16
C ALA A 53 6.14 -9.74 -1.95
N ILE A 54 5.07 -8.92 -1.86
CA ILE A 54 3.70 -9.39 -1.55
C ILE A 54 2.72 -9.22 -2.72
N GLU A 55 3.09 -8.50 -3.76
CA GLU A 55 2.24 -8.16 -4.92
C GLU A 55 1.71 -9.43 -5.56
N LYS A 56 2.60 -10.38 -5.85
CA LYS A 56 2.22 -11.63 -6.49
C LYS A 56 1.18 -12.40 -5.67
N HIS A 57 1.35 -12.41 -4.35
CA HIS A 57 0.40 -13.05 -3.45
C HIS A 57 -0.94 -12.31 -3.39
N THR A 58 -0.89 -10.98 -3.37
CA THR A 58 -2.07 -10.10 -3.32
C THR A 58 -2.87 -10.14 -4.62
N MET A 59 -2.19 -10.13 -5.77
CA MET A 59 -2.75 -9.95 -7.11
C MET A 59 -3.01 -11.26 -7.87
N GLN A 60 -2.23 -12.30 -7.61
CA GLN A 60 -2.29 -13.58 -8.35
C GLN A 60 -2.54 -14.77 -7.43
N GLY A 61 -2.31 -14.62 -6.12
CA GLY A 61 -2.53 -15.70 -5.17
C GLY A 61 -1.58 -16.84 -5.22
N GLU A 62 -0.39 -16.56 -5.68
CA GLU A 62 0.70 -17.48 -5.60
C GLU A 62 1.50 -17.15 -4.34
N ASP A 63 2.08 -18.17 -3.71
CA ASP A 63 3.11 -17.91 -2.72
C ASP A 63 4.46 -17.63 -3.40
N ALA A 64 5.49 -17.34 -2.60
CA ALA A 64 6.85 -17.10 -3.07
C ALA A 64 7.45 -18.27 -3.88
N LYS A 65 6.84 -19.47 -3.86
CA LYS A 65 7.29 -20.65 -4.61
C LYS A 65 6.49 -20.87 -5.91
N GLY A 66 5.63 -19.92 -6.29
CA GLY A 66 4.74 -20.06 -7.45
C GLY A 66 3.65 -21.12 -7.26
N GLN A 67 3.47 -21.62 -6.03
CA GLN A 67 2.38 -22.53 -5.74
C GLN A 67 1.11 -21.71 -5.60
N LYS A 68 0.02 -22.15 -6.24
CA LYS A 68 -1.31 -21.56 -6.08
C LYS A 68 -1.73 -21.69 -4.62
N LYS A 69 -1.47 -20.66 -3.83
CA LYS A 69 -1.97 -20.50 -2.47
C LYS A 69 -3.11 -19.51 -2.51
N ARG A 70 -4.30 -19.98 -2.90
CA ARG A 70 -5.58 -19.24 -2.81
C ARG A 70 -5.38 -17.74 -2.64
N GLY A 71 -4.93 -17.07 -3.68
CA GLY A 71 -5.14 -15.64 -3.76
C GLY A 71 -5.62 -15.28 -5.14
N ARG A 72 -6.06 -14.07 -5.41
CA ARG A 72 -6.06 -12.80 -4.67
C ARG A 72 -6.56 -12.82 -3.23
N HIS A 73 -6.21 -11.83 -2.41
CA HIS A 73 -6.90 -11.61 -1.12
C HIS A 73 -8.12 -10.67 -1.25
N LEU A 74 -9.18 -10.86 -2.03
CA LEU A 74 -9.72 -11.82 -3.00
C LEU A 74 -10.44 -10.89 -3.98
N SER A 75 -10.25 -11.05 -5.29
CA SER A 75 -11.08 -10.33 -6.26
C SER A 75 -12.25 -11.17 -6.75
N SER A 76 -13.04 -10.67 -7.69
CA SER A 76 -14.17 -11.42 -8.25
C SER A 76 -13.76 -12.81 -8.79
N GLY A 77 -12.52 -12.98 -9.28
CA GLY A 77 -11.98 -14.27 -9.73
C GLY A 77 -11.90 -15.36 -8.65
N TRP A 78 -12.01 -15.02 -7.37
CA TRP A 78 -12.16 -16.03 -6.32
C TRP A 78 -13.50 -16.77 -6.40
N PHE A 79 -14.56 -16.08 -6.83
CA PHE A 79 -15.89 -16.68 -6.99
C PHE A 79 -15.91 -17.72 -8.11
N GLU A 80 -15.18 -17.48 -9.20
CA GLU A 80 -15.04 -18.43 -10.31
C GLU A 80 -14.31 -19.72 -9.90
N THR A 81 -13.29 -19.60 -9.06
CA THR A 81 -12.45 -20.73 -8.62
C THR A 81 -13.05 -21.53 -7.46
N ASN A 82 -14.04 -20.97 -6.75
CA ASN A 82 -14.71 -21.63 -5.63
C ASN A 82 -16.24 -21.58 -5.84
N PRO A 83 -16.77 -22.28 -6.86
CA PRO A 83 -18.19 -22.23 -7.23
C PRO A 83 -19.11 -22.95 -6.22
N GLN A 84 -18.58 -23.50 -5.13
CA GLN A 84 -19.40 -24.06 -4.05
C GLN A 84 -20.31 -22.94 -3.56
N THR A 85 -21.62 -23.12 -3.81
CA THR A 85 -22.76 -22.25 -3.47
C THR A 85 -22.36 -21.20 -2.45
N LEU A 86 -22.21 -19.96 -2.91
CA LEU A 86 -21.83 -18.78 -2.15
C LEU A 86 -23.05 -18.27 -1.37
N PRO A 87 -23.43 -18.86 -0.22
CA PRO A 87 -24.76 -18.66 0.34
C PRO A 87 -24.87 -17.28 1.01
N SER A 88 -23.74 -16.59 1.21
CA SER A 88 -23.65 -15.37 2.00
C SER A 88 -22.50 -14.47 1.51
N VAL A 89 -22.59 -14.01 0.26
CA VAL A 89 -21.78 -12.88 -0.21
C VAL A 89 -22.57 -11.61 0.09
N LYS A 90 -22.01 -10.73 0.91
CA LYS A 90 -22.51 -9.36 1.09
C LYS A 90 -21.56 -8.43 0.35
N ILE A 91 -22.06 -7.66 -0.61
CA ILE A 91 -21.30 -6.56 -1.22
C ILE A 91 -21.71 -5.28 -0.50
N GLU A 92 -20.74 -4.47 -0.07
CA GLU A 92 -21.02 -3.12 0.43
C GLU A 92 -20.98 -2.15 -0.73
N ASP A 93 -22.07 -1.40 -0.88
CA ASP A 93 -22.24 -0.46 -1.98
C ASP A 93 -21.19 0.66 -1.92
N LYS A 94 -20.98 1.21 -0.72
CA LYS A 94 -20.06 2.34 -0.49
C LYS A 94 -18.62 2.06 -0.85
N THR A 95 -18.15 0.84 -0.68
CA THR A 95 -16.72 0.50 -0.81
C THR A 95 -16.39 -0.38 -2.01
N SER A 96 -17.41 -0.96 -2.66
CA SER A 96 -17.23 -2.04 -3.63
C SER A 96 -16.41 -3.22 -3.09
N LEU A 97 -16.46 -3.47 -1.77
CA LEU A 97 -15.84 -4.63 -1.16
C LEU A 97 -16.89 -5.73 -0.95
N ALA A 98 -16.48 -6.99 -0.95
CA ALA A 98 -17.37 -8.11 -0.59
C ALA A 98 -16.91 -8.80 0.68
N ARG A 99 -17.87 -9.20 1.51
CA ARG A 99 -17.66 -10.08 2.67
C ARG A 99 -18.18 -11.46 2.33
N VAL A 100 -17.31 -12.45 2.48
CA VAL A 100 -17.60 -13.85 2.19
C VAL A 100 -17.33 -14.72 3.42
N THR A 101 -18.20 -15.71 3.62
CA THR A 101 -17.99 -16.74 4.63
C THR A 101 -17.10 -17.83 4.03
N TRP A 102 -16.05 -18.25 4.74
CA TRP A 102 -15.06 -19.23 4.29
C TRP A 102 -14.75 -20.27 5.37
N GLY A 103 -14.19 -21.42 4.96
CA GLY A 103 -13.78 -22.49 5.86
C GLY A 103 -14.84 -23.59 6.03
N LYS A 104 -14.44 -24.74 6.58
CA LYS A 104 -15.36 -25.87 6.86
C LYS A 104 -16.43 -25.38 7.84
N LYS A 105 -17.71 -25.47 7.47
CA LYS A 105 -18.87 -24.99 8.25
C LYS A 105 -19.00 -23.47 8.39
N GLY A 106 -18.29 -22.68 7.58
CA GLY A 106 -18.47 -21.22 7.52
C GLY A 106 -17.98 -20.45 8.74
N SER A 107 -16.94 -20.95 9.41
CA SER A 107 -16.40 -20.33 10.63
C SER A 107 -15.54 -19.09 10.36
N GLY A 108 -15.04 -18.90 9.15
CA GLY A 108 -14.20 -17.77 8.78
C GLY A 108 -14.97 -16.72 8.00
N LYS A 109 -14.57 -15.45 8.11
CA LYS A 109 -15.02 -14.36 7.24
C LYS A 109 -13.81 -13.74 6.55
N LYS A 110 -13.98 -13.30 5.31
CA LYS A 110 -12.97 -12.53 4.58
C LYS A 110 -13.62 -11.35 3.89
N THR A 111 -12.87 -10.26 3.75
CA THR A 111 -13.25 -9.10 2.94
C THR A 111 -12.39 -9.07 1.67
N LEU A 112 -13.02 -8.76 0.55
CA LEU A 112 -12.55 -8.97 -0.82
C LEU A 112 -12.60 -7.64 -1.57
N PHE A 113 -11.60 -7.37 -2.41
CA PHE A 113 -11.70 -6.33 -3.45
C PHE A 113 -12.63 -6.82 -4.55
N ILE A 114 -13.33 -5.95 -5.27
CA ILE A 114 -14.19 -6.37 -6.40
C ILE A 114 -13.80 -5.60 -7.64
N ASP A 115 -13.20 -6.31 -8.60
CA ASP A 115 -12.67 -5.79 -9.87
C ASP A 115 -13.63 -5.99 -11.06
N ALA A 116 -14.62 -6.86 -10.91
CA ALA A 116 -15.71 -7.05 -11.86
C ALA A 116 -17.00 -7.44 -11.12
N PRO A 117 -18.18 -7.20 -11.70
CA PRO A 117 -19.43 -7.65 -11.11
C PRO A 117 -19.41 -9.17 -10.87
N ILE A 118 -20.07 -9.61 -9.81
CA ILE A 118 -20.15 -11.02 -9.45
C ILE A 118 -21.42 -11.61 -10.08
N SER A 119 -21.25 -12.51 -11.05
CA SER A 119 -22.37 -13.20 -11.70
C SER A 119 -23.36 -13.79 -10.68
N GLY A 120 -24.65 -13.47 -10.83
CA GLY A 120 -25.73 -13.97 -9.96
C GLY A 120 -26.03 -13.12 -8.73
N HIS A 121 -25.26 -12.07 -8.46
CA HIS A 121 -25.54 -11.06 -7.44
C HIS A 121 -25.71 -9.72 -8.15
N ALA A 122 -26.92 -9.16 -8.13
CA ALA A 122 -27.32 -8.01 -8.94
C ALA A 122 -26.22 -6.94 -9.05
N ASP A 123 -25.87 -6.59 -10.29
CA ASP A 123 -24.84 -5.63 -10.76
C ASP A 123 -24.94 -4.18 -10.20
N THR A 124 -25.72 -3.94 -9.14
CA THR A 124 -26.35 -2.63 -8.90
C THR A 124 -25.80 -1.84 -7.72
N ALA A 125 -24.90 -2.41 -6.92
CA ALA A 125 -24.46 -1.77 -5.68
C ALA A 125 -23.04 -1.18 -5.71
N HIS A 126 -22.11 -1.67 -6.53
CA HIS A 126 -20.69 -1.28 -6.40
C HIS A 126 -20.39 0.11 -7.01
N ILE A 127 -19.76 1.01 -6.26
CA ILE A 127 -19.35 2.38 -6.69
C ILE A 127 -18.18 2.37 -7.71
N GLY A 128 -17.72 1.20 -8.15
CA GLY A 128 -16.70 1.07 -9.18
C GLY A 128 -15.83 -0.18 -8.99
N LYS A 129 -14.91 -0.40 -9.93
CA LYS A 129 -14.03 -1.57 -9.95
C LYS A 129 -12.72 -1.30 -9.21
N TRP A 130 -12.35 -2.18 -8.29
CA TRP A 130 -11.01 -2.26 -7.71
C TRP A 130 -10.05 -2.88 -8.73
N THR A 131 -9.62 -2.09 -9.71
CA THR A 131 -8.62 -2.53 -10.70
C THR A 131 -7.29 -2.90 -10.03
N ASP A 132 -6.45 -3.65 -10.74
CA ASP A 132 -5.14 -4.04 -10.24
C ASP A 132 -4.29 -2.84 -9.79
N ALA A 133 -4.34 -1.75 -10.55
CA ALA A 133 -3.66 -0.50 -10.21
C ALA A 133 -4.25 0.16 -8.95
N ALA A 134 -5.58 0.12 -8.77
CA ALA A 134 -6.23 0.68 -7.58
C ALA A 134 -5.84 -0.09 -6.32
N VAL A 135 -5.80 -1.42 -6.39
CA VAL A 135 -5.35 -2.29 -5.29
C VAL A 135 -3.88 -2.03 -4.96
N ALA A 136 -3.01 -2.00 -5.99
CA ALA A 136 -1.58 -1.73 -5.80
C ALA A 136 -1.34 -0.37 -5.13
N ASN A 137 -2.00 0.68 -5.60
CA ASN A 137 -1.88 2.03 -5.03
C ASN A 137 -2.35 2.08 -3.58
N ALA A 138 -3.48 1.44 -3.25
CA ALA A 138 -3.99 1.40 -1.89
C ALA A 138 -3.04 0.63 -0.96
N CYS A 139 -2.51 -0.52 -1.40
CA CYS A 139 -1.54 -1.29 -0.65
C CYS A 139 -0.21 -0.55 -0.43
N LEU A 140 0.32 0.09 -1.47
CA LEU A 140 1.51 0.96 -1.36
C LEU A 140 1.28 2.10 -0.36
N ALA A 141 0.10 2.73 -0.37
CA ALA A 141 -0.25 3.77 0.59
C ALA A 141 -0.29 3.24 2.03
N ALA A 142 -0.87 2.05 2.26
CA ALA A 142 -0.90 1.42 3.58
C ALA A 142 0.51 1.00 4.05
N ILE A 143 1.35 0.50 3.15
CA ILE A 143 2.76 0.18 3.46
C ILE A 143 3.52 1.46 3.83
N LYS A 144 3.38 2.54 3.08
CA LYS A 144 4.01 3.83 3.42
C LYS A 144 3.52 4.34 4.79
N ALA A 145 2.22 4.28 5.05
CA ALA A 145 1.63 4.63 6.34
C ALA A 145 2.25 3.81 7.49
N SER A 146 2.51 2.52 7.26
CA SER A 146 3.11 1.63 8.26
C SER A 146 4.55 2.02 8.65
N MET A 147 5.26 2.70 7.76
CA MET A 147 6.64 3.13 7.96
C MET A 147 6.72 4.52 8.62
N GLY A 148 5.63 5.28 8.65
CA GLY A 148 5.60 6.63 9.23
C GLY A 148 6.51 7.60 8.49
N SER A 149 7.56 8.09 9.14
CA SER A 149 8.62 8.91 8.53
C SER A 149 9.92 8.15 8.28
N GLY A 150 9.96 6.85 8.60
CA GLY A 150 11.13 5.98 8.44
C GLY A 150 11.00 5.03 7.25
N THR A 151 11.86 4.01 7.22
CA THR A 151 11.86 2.93 6.21
C THR A 151 11.50 1.57 6.81
N GLU A 152 11.32 1.49 8.13
CA GLU A 152 11.00 0.25 8.83
C GLU A 152 9.52 -0.11 8.65
N PHE A 153 9.25 -1.24 8.00
CA PHE A 153 7.89 -1.75 7.84
C PHE A 153 7.32 -2.31 9.14
N ARG A 154 6.07 -1.95 9.48
CA ARG A 154 5.37 -2.41 10.68
C ARG A 154 4.01 -3.01 10.35
N PRO A 155 3.83 -4.34 10.46
CA PRO A 155 2.54 -4.98 10.22
C PRO A 155 1.42 -4.32 11.04
N GLY A 156 0.26 -4.17 10.44
CA GLY A 156 -0.86 -3.49 11.09
C GLY A 156 -1.95 -3.09 10.12
N LYS A 157 -2.96 -2.42 10.66
CA LYS A 157 -4.10 -1.90 9.90
C LYS A 157 -3.91 -0.41 9.71
N TYR A 158 -4.02 0.05 8.48
CA TYR A 158 -3.79 1.44 8.14
C TYR A 158 -4.91 1.94 7.23
N SER A 159 -5.35 3.16 7.52
CA SER A 159 -6.37 3.85 6.73
C SER A 159 -5.75 4.40 5.46
N VAL A 160 -6.40 4.15 4.33
CA VAL A 160 -5.99 4.65 3.02
C VAL A 160 -7.17 5.29 2.31
N ALA A 161 -6.90 6.35 1.56
CA ALA A 161 -7.88 6.95 0.67
C ALA A 161 -8.15 5.97 -0.49
N THR A 162 -9.43 5.75 -0.77
CA THR A 162 -9.88 4.98 -1.93
C THR A 162 -10.07 5.90 -3.14
N PRO A 163 -10.07 5.35 -4.37
CA PRO A 163 -10.49 6.11 -5.55
C PRO A 163 -11.98 6.49 -5.54
N PHE A 164 -12.76 6.03 -4.57
CA PHE A 164 -14.21 6.19 -4.49
C PHE A 164 -14.64 7.25 -3.44
N GLY A 165 -13.72 8.13 -3.02
CA GLY A 165 -14.04 9.29 -2.18
C GLY A 165 -14.22 9.01 -0.68
N HIS A 166 -13.88 7.82 -0.21
CA HIS A 166 -13.89 7.47 1.21
C HIS A 166 -12.59 6.74 1.60
N ASN A 167 -12.37 6.51 2.89
CA ASN A 167 -11.23 5.74 3.37
C ASN A 167 -11.63 4.31 3.74
N ILE A 168 -10.70 3.36 3.59
CA ILE A 168 -10.84 1.99 4.10
C ILE A 168 -9.62 1.60 4.92
N CYS A 169 -9.78 0.60 5.78
CA CYS A 169 -8.67 0.00 6.52
C CYS A 169 -8.09 -1.18 5.76
N LEU A 170 -6.79 -1.12 5.44
CA LEU A 170 -6.04 -2.25 4.90
C LEU A 170 -5.17 -2.87 5.98
N LEU A 171 -5.24 -4.19 6.13
CA LEU A 171 -4.22 -4.93 6.87
C LEU A 171 -3.04 -5.20 5.94
N VAL A 172 -1.85 -4.76 6.36
CA VAL A 172 -0.58 -5.10 5.71
C VAL A 172 0.25 -5.97 6.64
N THR A 173 0.82 -7.03 6.09
CA THR A 173 1.72 -7.98 6.74
C THR A 173 2.95 -8.17 5.87
N LYS A 174 3.93 -8.96 6.33
CA LYS A 174 5.10 -9.31 5.51
C LYS A 174 4.75 -10.17 4.29
N ASP A 175 3.57 -10.78 4.27
CA ASP A 175 3.17 -11.75 3.25
C ASP A 175 1.96 -11.31 2.42
N SER A 176 1.23 -10.25 2.84
CA SER A 176 -0.07 -9.92 2.24
C SER A 176 -0.54 -8.49 2.52
N CYS A 177 -1.41 -7.99 1.65
CA CYS A 177 -2.17 -6.76 1.81
C CYS A 177 -3.65 -7.02 1.46
N TYR A 178 -4.59 -6.65 2.33
CA TYR A 178 -6.03 -6.84 2.07
C TYR A 178 -6.93 -5.92 2.88
N ALA A 179 -8.16 -5.71 2.40
CA ALA A 179 -9.16 -4.95 3.11
C ALA A 179 -9.56 -5.65 4.42
N ASN A 180 -9.45 -4.95 5.55
CA ASN A 180 -9.75 -5.51 6.86
C ASN A 180 -11.28 -5.52 7.14
N ASP A 181 -11.99 -4.49 6.67
CA ASP A 181 -13.44 -4.34 6.84
C ASP A 181 -14.10 -4.00 5.51
N ILE A 182 -15.39 -4.32 5.38
CA ILE A 182 -16.20 -4.04 4.19
C ILE A 182 -16.73 -2.61 4.20
N GLU A 183 -16.79 -1.97 5.35
CA GLU A 183 -17.33 -0.62 5.53
C GLU A 183 -16.22 0.46 5.48
N PRO A 184 -16.56 1.71 5.10
CA PRO A 184 -15.63 2.83 5.19
C PRO A 184 -15.15 3.06 6.62
N THR A 185 -13.93 3.58 6.77
CA THR A 185 -13.41 4.06 8.06
C THR A 185 -13.44 5.58 8.13
N ASN A 186 -13.62 6.10 9.35
CA ASN A 186 -13.49 7.54 9.64
C ASN A 186 -12.03 7.94 9.97
N ALA A 187 -11.12 6.96 10.08
CA ALA A 187 -9.71 7.24 10.33
C ALA A 187 -9.08 8.02 9.15
N PRO A 188 -8.30 9.09 9.40
CA PRO A 188 -7.62 9.83 8.34
C PRO A 188 -6.66 8.93 7.54
N ALA A 189 -6.51 9.18 6.23
CA ALA A 189 -5.56 8.44 5.42
C ALA A 189 -4.13 8.61 5.95
N GLY A 190 -3.35 7.52 5.97
CA GLY A 190 -2.00 7.49 6.53
C GLY A 190 -1.93 7.21 8.03
N SER A 191 -3.07 7.12 8.71
CA SER A 191 -3.14 6.77 10.14
C SER A 191 -3.42 5.28 10.36
N LYS A 192 -3.23 4.81 11.60
CA LYS A 192 -3.66 3.47 11.99
C LYS A 192 -5.18 3.39 12.05
N CYS A 193 -5.68 2.22 11.66
CA CYS A 193 -6.94 1.68 12.14
C CYS A 193 -6.66 0.74 13.34
#